data_AF-A0AAQ2G6K9-F1
#
_entry.id   AF-A0AAQ2G6K9-F1
#
_cell.length_a   1.000
_cell.length_b   1.000
_cell.length_c   1.000
_cell.angle_alpha   90.00
_cell.angle_beta   90.00
_cell.angle_gamma   90.00
#
_symmetry.space_group_name_H-M   'P 1'
#
loop_
_entity.id
_entity.type
_entity.pdbx_description
1 polymer ?
#
loop_
_entity_poly.entity_id
_entity_poly.type
_entity_poly.pdbx_seq_one_letter_code
_entity_poly.pdbx_strand_id
1 'polypeptide(L)'
;MRKRYAASNPLPPEEVAAGSNKKFTWSCKAGPDHTWEAQANSIRMSKRGGCPFCAGKRPSVTNRLDVLFPDLAAEWDQELNEGPPAVVAGSEKKVWWRCRAADHAWQANIRNRTVLRAGCPRCAAEKSSKTRSVPLPGRELTAVAPDVAASWHPTRNGTLQPDEVAAFSNVPRWWQCPAGHEWEISPAGRLSKGGAGCPYCSGRLATAETSLEVQRPDLASEWHPTKNAPRTPRDVKPGTSATVWWICSAGHEYESRIANRAYLGRGCPYCSGQKIGYGIDLATKAPLVAAEWDQLSPA
;
A
#
# COMPACT_ATOMS: atom_id res chain seq x y z
N MET A 1 5.61 -51.09 51.22
CA MET A 1 4.66 -49.97 51.13
C MET A 1 4.02 -49.96 49.75
N ARG A 2 2.70 -50.13 49.63
CA ARG A 2 2.00 -50.01 48.33
C ARG A 2 2.09 -48.55 47.88
N LYS A 3 2.69 -48.30 46.72
CA LYS A 3 2.69 -46.97 46.10
C LYS A 3 1.22 -46.58 45.87
N ARG A 4 0.80 -45.43 46.42
CA ARG A 4 -0.54 -44.88 46.18
C ARG A 4 -0.47 -44.00 44.92
N TYR A 5 -1.26 -44.34 43.91
CA TYR A 5 -1.41 -43.54 42.70
C TYR A 5 -2.64 -42.62 42.83
N ALA A 6 -2.68 -41.54 42.06
CA ALA A 6 -3.80 -40.61 42.06
C ALA A 6 -5.09 -41.34 41.63
N ALA A 7 -6.24 -40.98 42.23
CA ALA A 7 -7.54 -41.57 41.88
C ALA A 7 -7.90 -41.45 40.39
N SER A 8 -7.28 -40.48 39.70
CA SER A 8 -7.41 -40.25 38.26
C SER A 8 -6.69 -41.29 37.38
N ASN A 9 -5.86 -42.16 37.96
CA ASN A 9 -5.24 -43.30 37.29
C ASN A 9 -5.64 -44.59 38.01
N PRO A 10 -6.64 -45.34 37.48
CA PRO A 10 -7.20 -46.51 38.16
C PRO A 10 -6.28 -47.74 38.14
N LEU A 11 -5.25 -47.73 37.28
CA LEU A 11 -4.29 -48.81 37.13
C LEU A 11 -2.88 -48.31 37.49
N PRO A 12 -2.07 -49.13 38.16
CA PRO A 12 -0.67 -48.82 38.36
C PRO A 12 0.10 -48.89 37.02
N PRO A 13 1.21 -48.15 36.84
CA PRO A 13 1.95 -48.12 35.57
C PRO A 13 2.40 -49.50 35.07
N GLU A 14 2.75 -50.42 35.97
CA GLU A 14 3.12 -51.81 35.68
C GLU A 14 1.99 -52.63 35.02
N GLU A 15 0.74 -52.20 35.11
CA GLU A 15 -0.44 -52.85 34.49
C GLU A 15 -0.90 -52.14 33.20
N VAL A 16 -0.17 -51.13 32.73
CA VAL A 16 -0.52 -50.35 31.54
C VAL A 16 0.46 -50.64 30.41
N ALA A 17 -0.02 -51.28 29.34
CA ALA A 17 0.78 -51.47 28.12
C ALA A 17 1.14 -50.13 27.48
N ALA A 18 2.41 -49.94 27.09
CA ALA A 18 2.90 -48.71 26.46
C ALA A 18 2.18 -48.36 25.14
N GLY A 19 1.67 -49.36 24.42
CA GLY A 19 0.86 -49.19 23.20
C GLY A 19 -0.62 -48.91 23.43
N SER A 20 -1.07 -48.75 24.68
CA SER A 20 -2.48 -48.62 25.02
C SER A 20 -3.11 -47.30 24.53
N ASN A 21 -4.30 -47.41 23.94
CA ASN A 21 -5.18 -46.30 23.57
C ASN A 21 -6.02 -45.76 24.75
N LYS A 22 -5.93 -46.36 25.94
CA LYS A 22 -6.64 -45.88 27.13
C LYS A 22 -6.07 -44.54 27.57
N LYS A 23 -6.94 -43.62 27.99
CA LYS A 23 -6.55 -42.31 28.52
C LYS A 23 -6.18 -42.43 29.99
N PHE A 24 -5.12 -41.72 30.36
CA PHE A 24 -4.64 -41.57 31.72
C PHE A 24 -4.37 -40.09 31.99
N THR A 25 -4.31 -39.73 33.26
CA THR A 25 -3.91 -38.39 33.69
C THR A 25 -2.40 -38.33 33.86
N TRP A 26 -1.80 -37.35 33.20
CA TRP A 26 -0.36 -37.07 33.17
C TRP A 26 -0.08 -35.76 33.89
N SER A 27 1.08 -35.68 34.54
CA SER A 27 1.60 -34.43 35.10
C SER A 27 3.04 -34.19 34.65
N CYS A 28 3.40 -32.92 34.47
CA CYS A 28 4.78 -32.51 34.15
C CYS A 28 5.37 -31.74 35.32
N LYS A 29 6.62 -32.03 35.68
CA LYS A 29 7.33 -31.33 36.77
C LYS A 29 7.69 -29.88 36.44
N ALA A 30 7.51 -29.45 35.18
CA ALA A 30 7.85 -28.10 34.73
C ALA A 30 6.86 -27.03 35.22
N GLY A 31 5.66 -27.41 35.66
CA GLY A 31 4.68 -26.47 36.20
C GLY A 31 3.64 -27.16 37.07
N PRO A 32 3.15 -26.47 38.12
CA PRO A 32 2.19 -27.05 39.08
C PRO A 32 0.82 -27.36 38.44
N ASP A 33 0.47 -26.65 37.37
CA ASP A 33 -0.78 -26.80 36.63
C ASP A 33 -0.63 -27.60 35.33
N HIS A 34 0.54 -28.24 35.10
CA HIS A 34 0.78 -29.04 33.91
C HIS A 34 0.18 -30.43 34.05
N THR A 35 -1.14 -30.51 34.15
CA THR A 35 -1.90 -31.75 34.25
C THR A 35 -2.83 -31.91 33.04
N TRP A 36 -2.81 -33.06 32.38
CA TRP A 36 -3.63 -33.31 31.20
C TRP A 36 -3.99 -34.79 31.02
N GLU A 37 -5.07 -35.05 30.28
CA GLU A 37 -5.45 -36.40 29.87
C GLU A 37 -4.98 -36.70 28.46
N ALA A 38 -4.39 -37.89 28.27
CA ALA A 38 -3.93 -38.38 26.98
C ALA A 38 -3.79 -39.91 26.98
N GLN A 39 -3.75 -40.51 25.79
CA GLN A 39 -3.56 -41.96 25.61
C GLN A 39 -2.12 -42.36 25.93
N ALA A 40 -1.90 -43.54 26.53
CA ALA A 40 -0.55 -44.00 26.89
C ALA A 40 0.41 -44.07 25.70
N ASN A 41 -0.07 -44.53 24.54
CA ASN A 41 0.72 -44.60 23.31
C ASN A 41 1.00 -43.25 22.64
N SER A 42 0.29 -42.20 23.03
CA SER A 42 0.44 -40.85 22.46
C SER A 42 1.52 -40.03 23.18
N ILE A 43 1.93 -40.45 24.38
CA ILE A 43 2.90 -39.71 25.19
C ILE A 43 4.32 -40.15 24.86
N ARG A 44 5.11 -39.20 24.35
CA ARG A 44 6.56 -39.30 24.24
C ARG A 44 7.16 -38.16 25.03
N MET A 45 7.58 -38.40 26.27
CA MET A 45 8.15 -37.34 27.10
C MET A 45 9.55 -36.99 26.60
N SER A 46 9.69 -35.86 25.92
CA SER A 46 10.96 -35.25 25.56
C SER A 46 11.07 -33.83 26.13
N LYS A 47 12.27 -33.25 26.10
CA LYS A 47 12.50 -31.87 26.54
C LYS A 47 11.66 -30.82 25.78
N ARG A 48 11.08 -31.14 24.60
CA ARG A 48 10.34 -30.17 23.75
C ARG A 48 8.97 -30.64 23.23
N GLY A 49 8.57 -31.88 23.51
CA GLY A 49 7.31 -32.42 23.03
C GLY A 49 6.92 -33.58 23.93
N GLY A 50 5.72 -33.52 24.51
CA GLY A 50 5.21 -34.46 25.50
C GLY A 50 4.19 -33.78 26.39
N CYS A 51 4.60 -32.71 27.07
CA CYS A 51 3.71 -31.83 27.83
C CYS A 51 3.09 -30.75 26.92
N PRO A 52 1.74 -30.65 26.79
CA PRO A 52 1.09 -29.66 25.93
C PRO A 52 1.28 -28.21 26.42
N PHE A 53 1.53 -28.00 27.71
CA PHE A 53 1.80 -26.68 28.28
C PHE A 53 3.23 -26.22 27.97
N CYS A 54 4.23 -27.09 28.16
CA CYS A 54 5.63 -26.82 27.78
C CYS A 54 5.76 -26.56 26.26
N ALA A 55 4.99 -27.28 25.45
CA ALA A 55 4.95 -27.09 24.01
C ALA A 55 4.16 -25.85 23.55
N GLY A 56 3.58 -25.07 24.47
CA GLY A 56 2.81 -23.87 24.14
C GLY A 56 1.47 -24.15 23.47
N LYS A 57 0.95 -25.39 23.54
CA LYS A 57 -0.35 -25.77 22.98
C LYS A 57 -1.52 -25.46 23.91
N ARG A 58 -1.27 -25.32 25.21
CA ARG A 58 -2.26 -24.97 26.23
C ARG A 58 -1.73 -23.88 27.16
N PRO A 59 -2.57 -22.91 27.58
CA PRO A 59 -2.17 -21.90 28.55
C PRO A 59 -1.94 -22.54 29.92
N SER A 60 -0.91 -22.05 30.62
CA SER A 60 -0.53 -22.39 31.98
C SER A 60 0.14 -21.17 32.61
N VAL A 61 0.17 -21.10 33.94
CA VAL A 61 0.90 -20.05 34.67
C VAL A 61 2.35 -19.91 34.22
N THR A 62 2.97 -20.95 33.64
CA THR A 62 4.36 -20.90 33.17
C THR A 62 4.53 -20.38 31.73
N ASN A 63 3.45 -20.13 30.98
CA ASN A 63 3.52 -19.71 29.58
C ASN A 63 2.48 -18.65 29.16
N ARG A 64 1.64 -18.19 30.08
CA ARG A 64 0.54 -17.25 29.82
C ARG A 64 1.04 -15.82 29.63
N LEU A 65 0.40 -15.08 28.72
CA LEU A 65 0.75 -13.71 28.37
C LEU A 65 0.61 -12.76 29.56
N ASP A 66 -0.53 -12.79 30.25
CA ASP A 66 -0.83 -11.99 31.44
C ASP A 66 0.08 -12.28 32.64
N VAL A 67 0.61 -13.51 32.75
CA VAL A 67 1.56 -13.87 33.82
C VAL A 67 2.98 -13.47 33.46
N LEU A 68 3.44 -13.78 32.25
CA LEU A 68 4.83 -13.54 31.85
C LEU A 68 5.09 -12.11 31.35
N PHE A 69 4.06 -11.43 30.84
CA PHE A 69 4.15 -10.09 30.24
C PHE A 69 2.97 -9.21 30.67
N PRO A 70 2.84 -8.89 31.97
CA PRO A 70 1.72 -8.09 32.49
C PRO A 70 1.58 -6.74 31.77
N ASP A 71 2.70 -6.15 31.34
CA ASP A 71 2.67 -4.92 30.58
C ASP A 71 1.98 -5.06 29.21
N LEU A 72 2.31 -6.12 28.47
CA LEU A 72 1.66 -6.39 27.20
C LEU A 72 0.20 -6.78 27.40
N ALA A 73 -0.13 -7.53 28.46
CA ALA A 73 -1.51 -7.87 28.78
C ALA A 73 -2.37 -6.63 29.08
N ALA A 74 -1.80 -5.56 29.65
CA ALA A 74 -2.49 -4.28 29.80
C ALA A 74 -2.66 -3.50 28.47
N GLU A 75 -1.98 -3.90 27.40
CA GLU A 75 -2.25 -3.43 26.04
C GLU A 75 -3.31 -4.28 25.31
N TRP A 76 -3.86 -5.31 25.94
CA TRP A 76 -4.92 -6.13 25.35
C TRP A 76 -6.20 -5.30 25.19
N ASP A 77 -6.75 -5.28 23.98
CA ASP A 77 -8.04 -4.62 23.76
C ASP A 77 -9.19 -5.53 24.20
N GLN A 78 -9.89 -5.18 25.29
CA GLN A 78 -10.96 -6.01 25.85
C GLN A 78 -12.26 -5.96 25.04
N GLU A 79 -12.47 -4.91 24.25
CA GLU A 79 -13.70 -4.74 23.46
C GLU A 79 -13.59 -5.48 22.13
N LEU A 80 -12.39 -5.50 21.55
CA LEU A 80 -12.14 -6.07 20.23
C LEU A 80 -11.65 -7.52 20.25
N ASN A 81 -11.30 -8.06 21.42
CA ASN A 81 -10.89 -9.45 21.56
C ASN A 81 -11.88 -10.29 22.34
N GLU A 82 -11.95 -11.56 21.97
CA GLU A 82 -12.67 -12.58 22.73
C GLU A 82 -11.86 -13.02 23.96
N GLY A 83 -12.36 -12.66 25.14
CA GLY A 83 -11.84 -13.12 26.42
C GLY A 83 -10.60 -12.38 26.92
N PRO A 84 -10.12 -12.74 28.13
CA PRO A 84 -8.97 -12.09 28.75
C PRO A 84 -7.65 -12.46 28.08
N PRO A 85 -6.55 -11.73 28.34
CA PRO A 85 -5.20 -12.05 27.88
C PRO A 85 -4.59 -13.32 28.53
N ALA A 86 -5.41 -14.26 28.98
CA ALA A 86 -5.04 -15.54 29.57
C ALA A 86 -4.66 -16.58 28.49
N VAL A 87 -3.84 -16.17 27.52
CA VAL A 87 -3.44 -16.92 26.33
C VAL A 87 -1.94 -17.23 26.32
N VAL A 88 -1.47 -18.17 25.49
CA VAL A 88 -0.04 -18.52 25.42
C VAL A 88 0.78 -17.37 24.81
N ALA A 89 1.82 -16.90 25.51
CA ALA A 89 2.63 -15.75 25.12
C ALA A 89 3.42 -15.95 23.81
N GLY A 90 3.74 -17.19 23.45
CA GLY A 90 4.41 -17.55 22.19
C GLY A 90 3.46 -17.78 20.99
N SER A 91 2.16 -17.53 21.15
CA SER A 91 1.16 -17.86 20.15
C SER A 91 1.25 -16.99 18.89
N GLU A 92 0.95 -17.59 17.74
CA GLU A 92 0.77 -16.89 16.46
C GLU A 92 -0.64 -16.32 16.28
N LYS A 93 -1.53 -16.49 17.28
CA LYS A 93 -2.87 -15.89 17.26
C LYS A 93 -2.74 -14.38 17.11
N LYS A 94 -3.44 -13.84 16.11
CA LYS A 94 -3.57 -12.42 15.85
C LYS A 94 -4.70 -11.86 16.72
N VAL A 95 -4.38 -10.82 17.50
CA VAL A 95 -5.30 -10.19 18.45
C VAL A 95 -5.17 -8.68 18.36
N TRP A 96 -6.16 -7.96 18.86
CA TRP A 96 -6.17 -6.51 18.94
C TRP A 96 -5.38 -6.01 20.15
N TRP A 97 -4.56 -5.00 19.93
CA TRP A 97 -3.79 -4.30 20.95
C TRP A 97 -4.18 -2.83 20.95
N ARG A 98 -4.19 -2.22 22.12
CA ARG A 98 -4.41 -0.79 22.31
C ARG A 98 -3.14 -0.11 22.78
N CYS A 99 -2.83 1.02 22.16
CA CYS A 99 -1.54 1.69 22.38
C CYS A 99 -1.61 2.46 23.69
N ARG A 100 -0.56 2.36 24.51
CA ARG A 100 -0.48 3.14 25.76
C ARG A 100 -0.18 4.62 25.53
N ALA A 101 0.46 4.96 24.41
CA ALA A 101 0.95 6.30 24.14
C ALA A 101 -0.06 7.19 23.38
N ALA A 102 -1.05 6.58 22.72
CA ALA A 102 -2.04 7.25 21.90
C ALA A 102 -3.25 6.33 21.70
N ASP A 103 -4.38 6.87 21.26
CA ASP A 103 -5.58 6.08 20.98
C ASP A 103 -5.46 5.34 19.63
N HIS A 104 -4.58 4.34 19.59
CA HIS A 104 -4.37 3.47 18.44
C HIS A 104 -4.74 2.03 18.80
N ALA A 105 -5.71 1.47 18.09
CA ALA A 105 -5.94 0.03 18.08
C ALA A 105 -5.26 -0.59 16.84
N TRP A 106 -4.59 -1.73 17.01
CA TRP A 106 -4.02 -2.47 15.88
C TRP A 106 -3.98 -3.97 16.14
N GLN A 107 -3.99 -4.76 15.07
CA GLN A 107 -3.82 -6.20 15.17
C GLN A 107 -2.36 -6.63 15.05
N ALA A 108 -1.92 -7.54 15.91
CA ALA A 108 -0.62 -8.19 15.79
C ALA A 108 -0.64 -9.60 16.41
N ASN A 109 0.25 -10.47 15.95
CA ASN A 109 0.47 -11.78 16.56
C ASN A 109 1.04 -11.60 17.97
N ILE A 110 0.59 -12.41 18.93
CA ILE A 110 1.08 -12.34 20.33
C ILE A 110 2.60 -12.53 20.38
N ARG A 111 3.15 -13.50 19.63
CA ARG A 111 4.60 -13.73 19.48
C ARG A 111 5.36 -12.49 18.99
N ASN A 112 4.77 -11.67 18.12
CA ASN A 112 5.45 -10.46 17.63
C ASN A 112 5.59 -9.43 18.75
N ARG A 113 4.62 -9.35 19.66
CA ARG A 113 4.68 -8.46 20.82
C ARG A 113 5.65 -8.98 21.88
N THR A 114 5.67 -10.29 22.13
CA THR A 114 6.44 -10.90 23.23
C THR A 114 7.88 -11.23 22.84
N VAL A 115 8.09 -11.96 21.74
CA VAL A 115 9.41 -12.45 21.30
C VAL A 115 10.13 -11.41 20.46
N LEU A 116 9.46 -10.86 19.45
CA LEU A 116 10.06 -9.85 18.56
C LEU A 116 10.03 -8.43 19.16
N ARG A 117 9.32 -8.25 20.28
CA ARG A 117 9.18 -6.98 21.00
C ARG A 117 8.71 -5.83 20.10
N ALA A 118 7.90 -6.15 19.09
CA ALA A 118 7.31 -5.15 18.21
C ALA A 118 6.26 -4.33 18.96
N GLY A 119 6.27 -3.01 18.78
CA GLY A 119 5.32 -2.07 19.37
C GLY A 119 4.21 -1.64 18.42
N CYS A 120 3.56 -0.52 18.74
CA CYS A 120 2.55 0.08 17.88
C CYS A 120 3.15 0.53 16.54
N PRO A 121 2.66 0.05 15.38
CA PRO A 121 3.20 0.41 14.09
C PRO A 121 2.98 1.89 13.74
N ARG A 122 1.89 2.51 14.23
CA ARG A 122 1.63 3.93 14.01
C ARG A 122 2.63 4.81 14.75
N CYS A 123 2.87 4.55 16.03
CA CYS A 123 3.87 5.29 16.80
C CYS A 123 5.29 5.07 16.25
N ALA A 124 5.60 3.86 15.78
CA ALA A 124 6.88 3.59 15.12
C ALA A 124 7.03 4.39 13.80
N ALA A 125 5.97 4.44 13.00
CA ALA A 125 5.93 5.23 11.76
C ALA A 125 6.06 6.74 12.05
N GLU A 126 5.34 7.28 13.03
CA GLU A 126 5.44 8.70 13.42
C GLU A 126 6.84 9.08 13.89
N LYS A 127 7.48 8.25 14.72
CA LYS A 127 8.87 8.44 15.14
C LYS A 127 9.79 8.44 13.92
N SER A 128 9.63 7.46 13.03
CA SER A 128 10.41 7.33 11.80
C SER A 128 10.24 8.54 10.87
N SER A 129 9.01 9.02 10.68
CA SER A 129 8.69 10.20 9.87
C SER A 129 9.34 11.46 10.43
N LYS A 130 9.28 11.69 11.75
CA LYS A 130 9.94 12.81 12.42
C LYS A 130 11.46 12.76 12.31
N THR A 131 12.06 11.57 12.34
CA THR A 131 13.51 11.42 12.14
C THR A 131 13.92 11.56 10.68
N ARG A 132 13.07 11.14 9.72
CA ARG A 132 13.34 11.27 8.29
C ARG A 132 13.14 12.68 7.75
N SER A 133 12.36 13.51 8.44
CA SER A 133 12.15 14.90 8.03
C SER A 133 13.39 15.77 8.20
N VAL A 134 14.34 15.38 9.06
CA VAL A 134 15.58 16.11 9.28
C VAL A 134 16.72 15.42 8.51
N PRO A 135 17.39 16.10 7.55
CA PRO A 135 18.55 15.54 6.88
C PRO A 135 19.71 15.32 7.87
N LEU A 136 20.48 14.25 7.64
CA LEU A 136 21.78 14.07 8.31
C LEU A 136 22.80 15.06 7.74
N PRO A 137 23.82 15.48 8.52
CA PRO A 137 24.93 16.29 8.03
C PRO A 137 25.53 15.77 6.71
N GLY A 138 25.63 16.64 5.71
CA GLY A 138 26.11 16.34 4.36
C GLY A 138 25.07 15.73 3.42
N ARG A 139 23.81 15.63 3.84
CA ARG A 139 22.67 15.14 3.02
C ARG A 139 21.61 16.20 2.75
N GLU A 140 21.81 17.41 3.27
CA GLU A 140 21.01 18.58 2.99
C GLU A 140 21.05 18.89 1.48
N LEU A 141 19.95 19.45 0.95
CA LEU A 141 19.87 19.81 -0.46
C LEU A 141 20.95 20.84 -0.84
N THR A 142 21.23 21.81 0.04
CA THR A 142 22.28 22.81 -0.15
C THR A 142 23.68 22.19 -0.20
N ALA A 143 23.92 21.14 0.56
CA ALA A 143 25.21 20.44 0.60
C ALA A 143 25.42 19.53 -0.63
N VAL A 144 24.37 18.84 -1.08
CA VAL A 144 24.45 17.86 -2.17
C VAL A 144 24.30 18.50 -3.55
N ALA A 145 23.43 19.50 -3.68
CA ALA A 145 23.06 20.10 -4.97
C ALA A 145 22.75 21.60 -4.83
N PRO A 146 23.77 22.45 -4.66
CA PRO A 146 23.60 23.90 -4.45
C PRO A 146 22.93 24.61 -5.63
N ASP A 147 23.14 24.13 -6.86
CA ASP A 147 22.49 24.63 -8.08
C ASP A 147 20.98 24.36 -8.08
N VAL A 148 20.57 23.19 -7.58
CA VAL A 148 19.15 22.86 -7.38
C VAL A 148 18.58 23.71 -6.25
N ALA A 149 19.28 23.83 -5.12
CA ALA A 149 18.86 24.67 -4.00
C ALA A 149 18.67 26.14 -4.40
N ALA A 150 19.50 26.67 -5.31
CA ALA A 150 19.38 28.04 -5.81
C ALA A 150 18.07 28.33 -6.56
N SER A 151 17.38 27.29 -7.04
CA SER A 151 16.06 27.40 -7.68
C SER A 151 14.89 27.18 -6.71
N TRP A 152 15.13 27.18 -5.40
CA TRP A 152 14.08 27.06 -4.39
C TRP A 152 13.09 28.21 -4.51
N HIS A 153 11.79 27.89 -4.47
CA HIS A 153 10.78 28.94 -4.55
C HIS A 153 10.79 29.80 -3.28
N PRO A 154 10.77 31.15 -3.38
CA PRO A 154 10.92 32.05 -2.23
C PRO A 154 9.78 31.99 -1.20
N THR A 155 8.53 31.76 -1.62
CA THR A 155 7.36 31.82 -0.71
C THR A 155 6.51 30.54 -0.64
N ARG A 156 6.44 29.72 -1.69
CA ARG A 156 5.52 28.57 -1.76
C ARG A 156 5.90 27.36 -0.92
N ASN A 157 7.12 27.33 -0.38
CA ASN A 157 7.54 26.32 0.59
C ASN A 157 7.35 26.76 2.05
N GLY A 158 6.67 27.88 2.29
CA GLY A 158 6.47 28.43 3.63
C GLY A 158 7.79 28.88 4.25
N THR A 159 8.03 28.50 5.51
CA THR A 159 9.27 28.82 6.23
C THR A 159 10.40 27.80 5.98
N LEU A 160 10.11 26.68 5.33
CA LEU A 160 11.05 25.58 5.13
C LEU A 160 12.18 26.02 4.19
N GLN A 161 13.41 25.89 4.68
CA GLN A 161 14.61 26.24 3.93
C GLN A 161 15.21 25.02 3.21
N PRO A 162 15.97 25.22 2.11
CA PRO A 162 16.61 24.14 1.38
C PRO A 162 17.57 23.28 2.22
N ASP A 163 18.27 23.87 3.18
CA ASP A 163 19.21 23.18 4.08
C ASP A 163 18.50 22.27 5.10
N GLU A 164 17.23 22.53 5.39
CA GLU A 164 16.38 21.67 6.22
C GLU A 164 15.80 20.46 5.47
N VAL A 165 16.14 20.30 4.18
CA VAL A 165 15.56 19.28 3.31
C VAL A 165 16.61 18.29 2.82
N ALA A 166 16.32 17.00 2.97
CA ALA A 166 17.16 15.95 2.40
C ALA A 166 17.17 16.01 0.86
N ALA A 167 18.36 15.98 0.26
CA ALA A 167 18.55 16.11 -1.19
C ALA A 167 17.77 15.08 -2.02
N PHE A 168 17.58 13.87 -1.47
CA PHE A 168 16.84 12.78 -2.10
C PHE A 168 15.46 12.57 -1.47
N SER A 169 14.88 13.61 -0.87
CA SER A 169 13.49 13.58 -0.43
C SER A 169 12.56 13.37 -1.61
N ASN A 170 11.58 12.49 -1.44
CA ASN A 170 10.50 12.28 -2.41
C ASN A 170 9.29 13.21 -2.17
N VAL A 171 9.36 14.10 -1.17
CA VAL A 171 8.28 15.05 -0.91
C VAL A 171 8.39 16.22 -1.90
N PRO A 172 7.36 16.52 -2.70
CA PRO A 172 7.40 17.62 -3.66
C PRO A 172 7.65 18.98 -3.01
N ARG A 173 8.39 19.83 -3.71
CA ARG A 173 8.70 21.21 -3.32
C ARG A 173 8.48 22.12 -4.51
N TRP A 174 8.20 23.38 -4.23
CA TRP A 174 8.08 24.41 -5.23
C TRP A 174 9.45 24.95 -5.62
N TRP A 175 9.64 25.14 -6.92
CA TRP A 175 10.85 25.68 -7.52
C TRP A 175 10.51 26.84 -8.44
N GLN A 176 11.45 27.76 -8.60
CA GLN A 176 11.36 28.86 -9.55
C GLN A 176 12.67 28.98 -10.33
N CYS A 177 12.58 29.15 -11.65
CA CYS A 177 13.77 29.40 -12.48
C CYS A 177 13.99 30.90 -12.71
N PRO A 178 15.16 31.32 -13.21
CA PRO A 178 15.43 32.73 -13.50
C PRO A 178 14.45 33.39 -14.49
N ALA A 179 13.80 32.59 -15.36
CA ALA A 179 12.75 33.07 -16.26
C ALA A 179 11.37 33.22 -15.59
N GLY A 180 11.29 33.03 -14.27
CA GLY A 180 10.06 33.21 -13.47
C GLY A 180 9.11 32.01 -13.46
N HIS A 181 9.39 30.94 -14.21
CA HIS A 181 8.53 29.76 -14.22
C HIS A 181 8.55 29.03 -12.88
N GLU A 182 7.38 28.63 -12.41
CA GLU A 182 7.20 27.90 -11.16
C GLU A 182 6.73 26.48 -11.42
N TRP A 183 7.32 25.49 -10.75
CA TRP A 183 6.85 24.10 -10.83
C TRP A 183 7.06 23.35 -9.52
N GLU A 184 6.26 22.31 -9.35
CA GLU A 184 6.34 21.42 -8.19
C GLU A 184 6.90 20.05 -8.61
N ILE A 185 7.97 19.63 -7.94
CA ILE A 185 8.56 18.29 -8.07
C ILE A 185 9.40 17.99 -6.82
N SER A 186 9.65 16.73 -6.50
CA SER A 186 10.52 16.37 -5.38
C SER A 186 12.00 16.70 -5.65
N PRO A 187 12.80 16.98 -4.61
CA PRO A 187 14.26 17.08 -4.72
C PRO A 187 14.89 15.84 -5.40
N ALA A 188 14.47 14.63 -5.02
CA ALA A 188 14.92 13.40 -5.69
C ALA A 188 14.59 13.40 -7.20
N GLY A 189 13.41 13.91 -7.57
CA GLY A 189 13.01 14.09 -8.97
C GLY A 189 13.90 15.08 -9.70
N ARG A 190 14.28 16.20 -9.08
CA ARG A 190 15.23 17.19 -9.65
C ARG A 190 16.60 16.60 -9.95
N LEU A 191 17.07 15.69 -9.10
CA LEU A 191 18.37 15.03 -9.25
C LEU A 191 18.32 13.80 -10.18
N SER A 192 17.14 13.38 -10.61
CA SER A 192 16.99 12.26 -11.54
C SER A 192 17.40 12.63 -12.96
N LYS A 193 17.76 11.62 -13.76
CA LYS A 193 18.10 11.78 -15.18
C LYS A 193 16.89 12.34 -15.93
N GLY A 194 17.05 13.55 -16.48
CA GLY A 194 15.99 14.27 -17.19
C GLY A 194 15.07 15.09 -16.27
N GLY A 195 15.14 14.97 -14.95
CA GLY A 195 14.43 15.84 -14.01
C GLY A 195 15.16 17.14 -13.68
N ALA A 196 16.42 17.25 -14.10
CA ALA A 196 17.22 18.46 -13.93
C ALA A 196 16.63 19.64 -14.73
N GLY A 197 16.52 20.80 -14.08
CA GLY A 197 16.12 22.06 -14.68
C GLY A 197 14.61 22.31 -14.79
N CYS A 198 14.28 23.48 -15.35
CA CYS A 198 12.92 23.97 -15.50
C CYS A 198 12.18 23.26 -16.65
N PRO A 199 11.00 22.64 -16.41
CA PRO A 199 10.26 21.92 -17.44
C PRO A 199 9.69 22.84 -18.54
N TYR A 200 9.41 24.10 -18.21
CA TYR A 200 8.97 25.12 -19.18
C TYR A 200 10.10 25.54 -20.12
N CYS A 201 11.27 25.93 -19.59
CA CYS A 201 12.45 26.27 -20.39
C CYS A 201 12.92 25.11 -21.27
N SER A 202 12.84 23.86 -20.79
CA SER A 202 13.14 22.68 -21.61
C SER A 202 12.05 22.33 -22.63
N GLY A 203 10.95 23.09 -22.67
CA GLY A 203 9.82 22.89 -23.57
C GLY A 203 8.97 21.65 -23.30
N ARG A 204 9.09 21.04 -22.11
CA ARG A 204 8.33 19.85 -21.69
C ARG A 204 6.92 20.20 -21.22
N LEU A 205 6.76 21.33 -20.55
CA LEU A 205 5.46 21.90 -20.19
C LEU A 205 5.14 23.10 -21.08
N ALA A 206 3.85 23.38 -21.24
CA ALA A 206 3.37 24.55 -21.96
C ALA A 206 3.58 25.82 -21.13
N THR A 207 4.02 26.88 -21.80
CA THR A 207 3.91 28.27 -21.33
C THR A 207 2.62 28.89 -21.87
N ALA A 208 2.27 30.10 -21.42
CA ALA A 208 1.10 30.81 -21.95
C ALA A 208 1.15 30.94 -23.49
N GLU A 209 2.34 31.22 -24.04
CA GLU A 209 2.58 31.43 -25.47
C GLU A 209 2.69 30.13 -26.27
N THR A 210 3.01 29.01 -25.61
CA THR A 210 3.24 27.71 -26.27
C THR A 210 2.14 26.68 -26.05
N SER A 211 1.08 27.09 -25.35
CA SER A 211 -0.10 26.27 -25.09
C SER A 211 -0.87 25.90 -26.36
N LEU A 212 -1.64 24.81 -26.29
CA LEU A 212 -2.54 24.38 -27.35
C LEU A 212 -3.63 25.43 -27.59
N GLU A 213 -4.13 26.08 -26.54
CA GLU A 213 -5.11 27.16 -26.65
C GLU A 213 -4.64 28.29 -27.57
N VAL A 214 -3.39 28.74 -27.39
CA VAL A 214 -2.83 29.86 -28.15
C VAL A 214 -2.36 29.43 -29.53
N GLN A 215 -1.67 28.29 -29.64
CA GLN A 215 -1.09 27.86 -30.91
C GLN A 215 -2.10 27.21 -31.86
N ARG A 216 -3.16 26.58 -31.32
CA ARG A 216 -4.19 25.84 -32.07
C ARG A 216 -5.59 26.05 -31.47
N PRO A 217 -6.14 27.28 -31.56
CA PRO A 217 -7.48 27.59 -31.05
C PRO A 217 -8.57 26.76 -31.72
N ASP A 218 -8.36 26.33 -32.97
CA ASP A 218 -9.23 25.40 -33.68
C ASP A 218 -9.35 24.05 -32.93
N LEU A 219 -8.24 23.52 -32.42
CA LEU A 219 -8.23 22.29 -31.64
C LEU A 219 -8.70 22.51 -30.20
N ALA A 220 -8.34 23.64 -29.59
CA ALA A 220 -8.81 23.97 -28.25
C ALA A 220 -10.35 24.03 -28.18
N SER A 221 -11.02 24.45 -29.26
CA SER A 221 -12.48 24.44 -29.35
C SER A 221 -13.10 23.04 -29.43
N GLU A 222 -12.33 22.03 -29.86
CA GLU A 222 -12.73 20.62 -29.86
C GLU A 222 -12.34 19.89 -28.55
N TRP A 223 -11.76 20.58 -27.57
CA TRP A 223 -11.38 19.97 -26.30
C TRP A 223 -12.63 19.53 -25.53
N HIS A 224 -12.66 18.28 -25.06
CA HIS A 224 -13.81 17.81 -24.31
C HIS A 224 -13.97 18.57 -22.98
N PRO A 225 -15.17 19.12 -22.65
CA PRO A 225 -15.35 20.05 -21.53
C PRO A 225 -15.12 19.43 -20.14
N THR A 226 -15.42 18.14 -19.95
CA THR A 226 -15.33 17.48 -18.63
C THR A 226 -14.33 16.32 -18.54
N LYS A 227 -14.21 15.50 -19.59
CA LYS A 227 -13.40 14.26 -19.57
C LYS A 227 -11.89 14.43 -19.46
N ASN A 228 -11.38 15.65 -19.65
CA ASN A 228 -9.95 15.94 -19.51
C ASN A 228 -9.59 16.60 -18.18
N ALA A 229 -10.57 16.87 -17.30
CA ALA A 229 -10.34 17.52 -16.02
C ALA A 229 -9.34 16.71 -15.17
N PRO A 230 -8.42 17.38 -14.46
CA PRO A 230 -8.28 18.83 -14.30
C PRO A 230 -7.48 19.55 -15.41
N ARG A 231 -7.05 18.84 -16.47
CA ARG A 231 -6.23 19.44 -17.55
C ARG A 231 -7.05 20.25 -18.54
N THR A 232 -6.46 21.34 -18.98
CA THR A 232 -7.03 22.28 -19.96
C THR A 232 -6.11 22.44 -21.16
N PRO A 233 -6.59 23.03 -22.28
CA PRO A 233 -5.74 23.39 -23.41
C PRO A 233 -4.57 24.33 -23.07
N ARG A 234 -4.62 25.03 -21.92
CA ARG A 234 -3.51 25.88 -21.42
C ARG A 234 -2.31 25.09 -20.94
N ASP A 235 -2.55 23.87 -20.47
CA ASP A 235 -1.54 23.07 -19.76
C ASP A 235 -0.69 22.20 -20.70
N VAL A 236 -1.05 22.15 -21.99
CA VAL A 236 -0.48 21.20 -22.97
C VAL A 236 -0.01 21.92 -24.23
N LYS A 237 1.02 21.38 -24.87
CA LYS A 237 1.53 21.87 -26.16
C LYS A 237 0.93 21.08 -27.32
N PRO A 238 0.80 21.64 -28.54
CA PRO A 238 0.31 20.90 -29.70
C PRO A 238 1.11 19.62 -30.02
N GLY A 239 2.43 19.61 -29.77
CA GLY A 239 3.28 18.44 -30.01
C GLY A 239 3.28 17.36 -28.93
N THR A 240 2.44 17.48 -27.91
CA THR A 240 2.40 16.49 -26.81
C THR A 240 1.84 15.16 -27.31
N SER A 241 2.47 14.04 -26.91
CA SER A 241 1.98 12.69 -27.22
C SER A 241 0.85 12.21 -26.31
N ALA A 242 0.33 13.08 -25.43
CA ALA A 242 -0.75 12.78 -24.52
C ALA A 242 -2.05 12.50 -25.29
N THR A 243 -2.73 11.42 -24.90
CA THR A 243 -4.07 11.09 -25.37
C THR A 243 -5.09 11.83 -24.51
N VAL A 244 -6.02 12.53 -25.15
CA VAL A 244 -7.09 13.29 -24.50
C VAL A 244 -8.41 13.06 -25.24
N TRP A 245 -9.50 13.41 -24.59
CA TRP A 245 -10.85 13.38 -25.16
C TRP A 245 -11.10 14.63 -26.00
N TRP A 246 -11.66 14.43 -27.18
CA TRP A 246 -12.08 15.45 -28.13
C TRP A 246 -13.58 15.32 -28.36
N ILE A 247 -14.22 16.43 -28.70
CA ILE A 247 -15.58 16.49 -29.21
C ILE A 247 -15.57 17.30 -30.51
N CYS A 248 -15.95 16.68 -31.63
CA CYS A 248 -16.03 17.42 -32.90
C CYS A 248 -17.34 18.20 -33.02
N SER A 249 -17.44 19.05 -34.04
CA SER A 249 -18.66 19.84 -34.33
C SER A 249 -19.93 19.01 -34.58
N ALA A 250 -19.80 17.74 -34.97
CA ALA A 250 -20.92 16.80 -35.10
C ALA A 250 -21.33 16.16 -33.76
N GLY A 251 -20.71 16.53 -32.64
CA GLY A 251 -21.00 15.98 -31.31
C GLY A 251 -20.38 14.61 -31.05
N HIS A 252 -19.49 14.12 -31.91
CA HIS A 252 -18.82 12.84 -31.68
C HIS A 252 -17.68 13.01 -30.66
N GLU A 253 -17.70 12.18 -29.62
CA GLU A 253 -16.68 12.15 -28.58
C GLU A 253 -15.67 11.04 -28.84
N TYR A 254 -14.38 11.37 -28.86
CA TYR A 254 -13.33 10.40 -29.20
C TYR A 254 -11.99 10.71 -28.52
N GLU A 255 -11.18 9.68 -28.30
CA GLU A 255 -9.81 9.82 -27.81
C GLU A 255 -8.82 9.90 -28.96
N SER A 256 -7.87 10.84 -28.87
CA SER A 256 -6.75 10.92 -29.80
C SER A 256 -5.56 11.64 -29.15
N ARG A 257 -4.36 11.37 -29.66
CA ARG A 257 -3.14 12.09 -29.25
C ARG A 257 -3.20 13.54 -29.74
N ILE A 258 -2.79 14.49 -28.89
CA ILE A 258 -2.74 15.91 -29.25
C ILE A 258 -1.87 16.12 -30.49
N ALA A 259 -0.65 15.56 -30.51
CA ALA A 259 0.24 15.65 -31.67
C ALA A 259 -0.37 15.11 -32.98
N ASN A 260 -1.23 14.08 -32.92
CA ASN A 260 -1.89 13.53 -34.11
C ASN A 260 -2.93 14.50 -34.68
N ARG A 261 -3.69 15.18 -33.81
CA ARG A 261 -4.63 16.24 -34.22
C ARG A 261 -3.87 17.46 -34.74
N ALA A 262 -2.81 17.85 -34.03
CA ALA A 262 -2.04 19.05 -34.31
C ALA A 262 -1.26 18.97 -35.63
N TYR A 263 -0.49 17.90 -35.87
CA TYR A 263 0.46 17.88 -36.98
C TYR A 263 0.14 16.88 -38.07
N LEU A 264 -0.61 15.82 -37.76
CA LEU A 264 -0.95 14.78 -38.75
C LEU A 264 -2.33 14.97 -39.39
N GLY A 265 -3.08 16.01 -38.98
CA GLY A 265 -4.41 16.32 -39.53
C GLY A 265 -5.47 15.23 -39.31
N ARG A 266 -5.21 14.25 -38.42
CA ARG A 266 -6.17 13.17 -38.16
C ARG A 266 -7.36 13.72 -37.40
N GLY A 267 -8.54 13.74 -38.03
CA GLY A 267 -9.79 14.26 -37.47
C GLY A 267 -10.58 13.25 -36.64
N CYS A 268 -11.88 13.52 -36.48
CA CYS A 268 -12.83 12.62 -35.84
C CYS A 268 -12.96 11.31 -36.63
N PRO A 269 -12.65 10.14 -36.02
CA PRO A 269 -12.66 8.86 -36.72
C PRO A 269 -14.07 8.39 -37.10
N TYR A 270 -15.10 8.91 -36.41
CA TYR A 270 -16.50 8.67 -36.74
C TYR A 270 -16.91 9.46 -37.99
N CYS A 271 -16.52 10.74 -38.10
CA CYS A 271 -16.78 11.55 -39.30
C CYS A 271 -16.09 11.00 -40.54
N SER A 272 -14.88 10.45 -40.39
CA SER A 272 -14.12 9.87 -41.51
C SER A 272 -14.48 8.41 -41.83
N GLY A 273 -15.48 7.82 -41.16
CA GLY A 273 -15.90 6.44 -41.40
C GLY A 273 -14.89 5.37 -40.96
N GLN A 274 -13.89 5.73 -40.14
CA GLN A 274 -12.81 4.82 -39.73
C GLN A 274 -13.11 4.08 -38.42
N LYS A 275 -14.13 4.51 -37.66
CA LYS A 275 -14.53 3.88 -36.40
C LYS A 275 -16.04 3.79 -36.28
N ILE A 276 -16.57 2.59 -36.10
CA ILE A 276 -18.01 2.31 -35.95
C ILE A 276 -18.64 3.08 -34.78
N GLY A 277 -19.86 3.60 -34.97
CA GLY A 277 -20.61 4.39 -33.98
C GLY A 277 -21.44 5.50 -34.64
N TYR A 278 -22.32 6.17 -33.89
CA TYR A 278 -23.10 7.32 -34.38
C TYR A 278 -23.84 7.07 -35.73
N GLY A 279 -24.37 5.86 -35.92
CA GLY A 279 -25.15 5.50 -37.12
C GLY A 279 -24.34 5.46 -38.43
N ILE A 280 -23.03 5.23 -38.35
CA ILE A 280 -22.18 5.06 -39.55
C ILE A 280 -22.05 3.61 -40.00
N ASP A 281 -22.70 2.67 -39.34
CA ASP A 281 -22.64 1.26 -39.70
C ASP A 281 -23.17 1.00 -41.12
N LEU A 282 -22.67 -0.06 -41.75
CA LEU A 282 -22.96 -0.38 -43.14
C LEU A 282 -24.47 -0.60 -43.35
N ALA A 283 -25.14 -1.23 -42.39
CA ALA A 283 -26.59 -1.44 -42.45
C ALA A 283 -27.37 -0.12 -42.51
N THR A 284 -26.94 0.89 -41.74
CA THR A 284 -27.56 2.22 -41.71
C THR A 284 -27.18 3.10 -42.91
N LYS A 285 -25.89 3.13 -43.29
CA LYS A 285 -25.38 4.06 -44.33
C LYS A 285 -25.48 3.53 -45.76
N ALA A 286 -25.45 2.22 -45.93
CA ALA A 286 -25.46 1.58 -47.23
C ALA A 286 -26.30 0.29 -47.18
N PRO A 287 -27.62 0.39 -46.93
CA PRO A 287 -28.48 -0.78 -46.73
C PRO A 287 -28.48 -1.74 -47.94
N LEU A 288 -28.37 -1.23 -49.17
CA LEU A 288 -28.25 -2.07 -50.37
C LEU A 288 -26.93 -2.85 -50.37
N VAL A 289 -25.82 -2.22 -49.97
CA VAL A 289 -24.51 -2.90 -49.88
C VAL A 289 -24.51 -3.92 -48.73
N ALA A 290 -25.16 -3.59 -47.62
CA ALA A 290 -25.32 -4.50 -46.50
C ALA A 290 -26.19 -5.73 -46.85
N ALA A 291 -27.14 -5.59 -47.79
CA ALA A 291 -27.95 -6.71 -48.26
C ALA A 291 -27.16 -7.71 -49.13
N GLU A 292 -26.11 -7.24 -49.80
CA GLU A 292 -25.17 -8.09 -50.57
C GLU A 292 -24.11 -8.77 -49.67
N TRP A 293 -24.18 -8.58 -48.35
CA TRP A 293 -23.24 -9.19 -47.42
C TRP A 293 -23.45 -10.70 -47.36
N ASP A 294 -22.40 -11.47 -47.66
CA ASP A 294 -22.48 -12.94 -47.66
C ASP A 294 -22.92 -13.45 -46.28
N GLN A 295 -24.07 -14.14 -46.25
CA GLN A 295 -24.60 -14.79 -45.06
C GLN A 295 -24.63 -16.29 -45.32
N LEU A 296 -23.88 -17.06 -44.53
CA LEU A 296 -24.08 -18.50 -44.46
C LEU A 296 -25.49 -18.75 -43.94
N SER A 297 -26.31 -19.44 -44.73
CA SER A 297 -27.62 -19.93 -44.27
C SER A 297 -27.43 -20.71 -42.96
N PRO A 298 -28.20 -20.41 -41.90
CA PRO A 298 -28.15 -21.20 -40.68
C PRO A 298 -28.50 -22.66 -41.01
N ALA A 299 -27.69 -23.60 -40.52
CA ALA A 299 -27.90 -25.04 -40.61
C ALA A 299 -29.05 -25.51 -39.70
#